data_AF-A0A651DZ19-F1
#
_entry.id   AF-A0A651DZ19-F1
#
_cell.length_a   1.000
_cell.length_b   1.000
_cell.length_c   1.000
_cell.angle_alpha   90.00
_cell.angle_beta   90.00
_cell.angle_gamma   90.00
#
_symmetry.space_group_name_H-M   'P 1'
#
loop_
_entity.id
_entity.type
_entity.pdbx_description
1 polymer ?
#
loop_
_entity_poly.entity_id
_entity_poly.type
_entity_poly.pdbx_seq_one_letter_code
_entity_poly.pdbx_strand_id
1 'polypeptide(L)' 'KKLIYTHVNMPLVALEELESRKDEHPLFGPLAEIVARHNGLWSVEAEQYVLANGKPITA' A
#
# COMPACT_ATOMS: atom_id res chain seq x y z
N LYS A 1 6.89 10.88 -8.96
CA LYS A 1 7.75 9.67 -8.78
C LYS A 1 6.85 8.55 -8.30
N LYS A 2 6.89 7.35 -8.91
CA LYS A 2 6.09 6.19 -8.46
C LYS A 2 7.00 5.29 -7.60
N LEU A 3 6.54 4.88 -6.42
CA LEU A 3 7.26 3.92 -5.58
C LEU A 3 6.97 2.51 -6.11
N ILE A 4 8.02 1.70 -6.27
CA ILE A 4 7.92 0.32 -6.75
C ILE A 4 8.63 -0.55 -5.72
N TYR A 5 7.89 -1.45 -5.06
CA TYR A 5 8.47 -2.43 -4.14
C TYR A 5 8.92 -3.65 -4.95
N THR A 6 10.24 -3.83 -5.09
CA THR A 6 10.85 -4.91 -5.89
C THR A 6 10.69 -6.30 -5.31
N HIS A 7 10.35 -6.42 -4.01
CA HIS A 7 10.18 -7.71 -3.32
C HIS A 7 8.75 -7.98 -2.88
N VAL A 8 7.80 -7.08 -3.15
CA VAL A 8 6.40 -7.23 -2.76
C VAL A 8 5.53 -7.22 -4.01
N ASN A 9 4.64 -8.21 -4.14
CA ASN A 9 3.65 -8.20 -5.21
C ASN A 9 2.57 -7.16 -4.88
N MET A 10 2.82 -5.92 -5.30
CA MET A 10 1.89 -4.81 -5.11
C MET A 10 1.52 -4.20 -6.46
N PRO A 11 0.22 -4.11 -6.80
CA PRO A 11 -0.23 -3.38 -7.98
C PRO A 11 0.19 -1.91 -7.89
N LEU A 12 0.58 -1.31 -9.02
CA LEU A 12 0.80 0.13 -9.12
C LEU A 12 -0.54 0.85 -8.96
N VAL A 13 -0.82 1.31 -7.75
CA VAL A 13 -2.05 2.00 -7.40
C VAL A 13 -1.72 3.37 -6.82
N ALA A 14 -2.54 4.37 -7.14
CA ALA A 14 -2.41 5.69 -6.53
C ALA A 14 -2.91 5.63 -5.09
N LEU A 15 -2.36 6.48 -4.22
CA LEU A 15 -2.77 6.56 -2.83
C LEU A 15 -4.26 6.87 -2.65
N GLU A 16 -4.77 7.74 -3.52
CA GLU A 16 -6.17 8.16 -3.59
C GLU A 16 -7.09 7.00 -4.03
N GLU A 17 -6.55 6.08 -4.83
CA GLU A 17 -7.28 4.92 -5.35
C GLU A 17 -7.26 3.72 -4.38
N LEU A 18 -6.49 3.78 -3.28
CA LEU A 18 -6.44 2.72 -2.28
C LEU A 18 -7.81 2.51 -1.61
N GLU A 19 -8.53 3.59 -1.32
CA GLU A 19 -9.85 3.50 -0.68
C GLU A 19 -10.88 2.85 -1.61
N SER A 20 -10.88 3.26 -2.88
CA SER A 20 -11.76 2.69 -3.92
C SER A 20 -11.44 1.23 -4.23
N ARG A 21 -10.18 0.82 -4.09
CA ARG A 21 -9.71 -0.54 -4.41
C ARG A 21 -9.58 -1.45 -3.19
N LYS A 22 -10.04 -1.02 -2.01
CA LYS A 22 -9.99 -1.83 -0.77
C LYS A 22 -10.56 -3.26 -0.93
N ASP A 23 -11.49 -3.45 -1.85
CA ASP A 23 -12.10 -4.74 -2.19
C ASP A 23 -11.20 -5.63 -3.08
N GLU A 24 -10.25 -5.06 -3.84
CA GLU A 24 -9.31 -5.82 -4.68
C GLU A 24 -8.23 -6.50 -3.85
N HIS A 25 -7.78 -5.85 -2.77
CA HIS A 25 -6.77 -6.40 -1.88
C HIS A 25 -7.04 -6.01 -0.43
N PRO A 26 -7.01 -6.98 0.52
CA PRO A 26 -7.19 -6.70 1.94
C PRO A 26 -6.12 -5.79 2.55
N LEU A 27 -5.01 -5.56 1.81
CA LEU A 27 -3.94 -4.63 2.17
C LEU A 27 -4.33 -3.16 1.96
N PHE A 28 -5.20 -2.87 1.00
CA PHE A 28 -5.50 -1.50 0.60
C PHE A 28 -6.40 -0.76 1.59
N GLY A 29 -7.32 -1.45 2.26
CA GLY A 29 -8.16 -0.82 3.30
C GLY A 29 -7.35 -0.21 4.45
N PRO A 30 -6.52 -1.00 5.15
CA PRO A 30 -5.68 -0.49 6.23
C PRO A 30 -4.64 0.52 5.74
N LEU A 31 -4.09 0.31 4.54
CA LEU A 31 -3.13 1.23 3.94
C LEU A 31 -3.76 2.59 3.63
N ALA A 32 -4.99 2.62 3.09
CA ALA A 32 -5.75 3.86 2.86
C ALA A 32 -5.98 4.62 4.16
N GLU A 33 -6.31 3.91 5.25
CA GLU A 33 -6.51 4.53 6.56
C GLU A 33 -5.21 5.14 7.12
N ILE A 34 -4.08 4.45 7.00
CA ILE A 34 -2.76 4.99 7.39
C ILE A 34 -2.44 6.23 6.55
N VAL A 35 -2.59 6.14 5.23
CA VAL A 35 -2.30 7.25 4.31
C VAL A 35 -3.21 8.46 4.59
N ALA A 36 -4.50 8.23 4.84
CA ALA A 36 -5.45 9.29 5.21
C ALA A 36 -5.06 9.99 6.52
N ARG A 37 -4.60 9.24 7.54
CA ARG A 37 -4.08 9.82 8.79
C ARG A 37 -2.85 10.70 8.58
N HIS A 38 -2.01 10.37 7.59
CA HIS A 38 -0.82 11.12 7.22
C HIS A 38 -1.08 12.17 6.12
N ASN A 39 -2.32 12.68 6.00
CA ASN A 39 -2.74 13.68 5.00
C ASN A 39 -2.52 13.25 3.53
N GLY A 40 -2.74 11.99 3.20
CA GLY A 40 -2.55 11.48 1.84
C GLY A 40 -1.07 11.30 1.47
N LEU A 41 -0.16 11.42 2.44
CA LEU A 41 1.27 11.24 2.24
C LEU A 41 1.69 9.81 2.58
N TRP A 42 2.67 9.31 1.82
CA TRP A 42 3.32 8.05 2.15
C TRP A 42 4.19 8.22 3.40
N SER A 43 3.85 7.48 4.46
CA SER A 43 4.55 7.52 5.74
C SER A 43 5.28 6.21 6.03
N VAL A 44 6.17 6.23 7.03
CA VAL A 44 6.96 5.05 7.44
C VAL A 44 6.04 3.90 7.89
N GLU A 45 4.90 4.21 8.52
CA GLU A 45 3.90 3.20 8.88
C GLU A 45 3.30 2.49 7.66
N ALA A 46 3.05 3.23 6.57
CA ALA A 46 2.52 2.65 5.33
C ALA A 46 3.53 1.67 4.72
N GLU A 47 4.80 2.05 4.69
CA GLU A 47 5.90 1.18 4.23
C GLU A 47 6.03 -0.08 5.09
N GLN A 48 6.05 0.06 6.42
CA GLN A 48 6.14 -1.08 7.34
C GLN A 48 4.94 -2.02 7.20
N TYR A 49 3.75 -1.46 7.02
CA TYR A 49 2.54 -2.24 6.81
C TYR A 49 2.60 -3.06 5.52
N VAL A 50 3.07 -2.46 4.43
CA VAL A 50 3.29 -3.12 3.14
C VAL A 50 4.38 -4.18 3.22
N LEU A 51 5.47 -3.94 3.95
CA LEU A 51 6.52 -4.95 4.16
C LEU A 51 6.06 -6.12 5.04
N ALA A 52 5.23 -5.86 6.05
CA ALA A 52 4.75 -6.88 6.98
C ALA A 52 3.63 -7.75 6.39
N ASN A 53 2.73 -7.16 5.60
CA ASN A 53 1.55 -7.86 5.05
C ASN A 53 1.66 -8.13 3.54
N GLY A 54 2.59 -7.46 2.86
CA GLY A 54 2.83 -7.64 1.44
C GLY A 54 3.28 -9.05 1.13
N LYS A 55 2.63 -9.67 0.15
CA LYS A 55 3.04 -11.00 -0.31
C LYS A 55 4.41 -10.86 -0.97
N PRO A 56 5.44 -11.59 -0.47
CA PRO A 56 6.72 -11.60 -1.15
C PRO A 56 6.54 -12.17 -2.55
N ILE A 57 7.11 -11.51 -3.55
CA ILE A 57 7.28 -12.09 -4.89
C ILE A 57 8.41 -13.11 -4.78
N THR A 58 8.09 -14.30 -4.27
CA THR A 58 8.97 -15.46 -4.43
C THR A 58 8.84 -15.93 -5.87
N ALA A 59 9.98 -16.01 -6.57
CA ALA A 59 10.10 -16.56 -7.91
C ALA A 59 9.77 -18.06 -7.97
#